data_AF-R5DPP8-F1
#
_entry.id   AF-R5DPP8-F1
#
_cell.length_a   1.000
_cell.length_b   1.000
_cell.length_c   1.000
_cell.angle_alpha   90.00
_cell.angle_beta   90.00
_cell.angle_gamma   90.00
#
_symmetry.space_group_name_H-M   'P 1'
#
loop_
_entity.id
_entity.type
_entity.pdbx_description
1 polymer ?
#
loop_
_entity_poly.entity_id
_entity_poly.type
_entity_poly.pdbx_seq_one_letter_code
_entity_poly.pdbx_strand_id
1 'polypeptide(L)'
;MLKNIFLIFCLIICGSMVFAENIPITIIPAVKISTCYDETEVGDKIKFIITKDVYKHGNLYIKKDTPIYGLVDFVSDNGWYYDNAQIDFKEFRTKTVDGKLITITSPLSINGFDILKYKNKRIAQYIGYCGILFRGKEVEIIPPQDKIEFEIFAED
;
A
#
# COMPACT_ATOMS: atom_id res chain seq x y z
N MET A 1 16.64 -51.00 2.42
CA MET A 1 17.49 -49.79 2.58
C MET A 1 17.07 -48.65 1.66
N LEU A 2 16.78 -48.91 0.38
CA LEU A 2 16.34 -47.89 -0.58
C LEU A 2 15.07 -47.10 -0.16
N LYS A 3 14.10 -47.77 0.48
CA LYS A 3 12.86 -47.15 0.98
C LYS A 3 13.09 -46.10 2.08
N ASN A 4 14.10 -46.29 2.93
CA ASN A 4 14.44 -45.34 3.99
C ASN A 4 15.20 -44.12 3.43
N ILE A 5 16.02 -44.32 2.40
CA ILE A 5 16.71 -43.24 1.69
C ILE A 5 15.69 -42.35 0.96
N PHE A 6 14.68 -42.95 0.33
CA PHE A 6 13.60 -42.20 -0.34
C PHE A 6 12.79 -41.35 0.64
N LEU A 7 12.48 -41.90 1.83
CA LEU A 7 11.78 -41.17 2.90
C LEU A 7 12.59 -39.99 3.45
N ILE A 8 13.91 -40.16 3.59
CA ILE A 8 14.83 -39.07 3.99
C ILE A 8 14.87 -37.99 2.90
N PHE A 9 14.90 -38.36 1.62
CA PHE A 9 14.90 -37.42 0.51
C PHE A 9 13.59 -36.60 0.45
N CYS A 10 12.43 -37.22 0.69
CA CYS A 10 11.16 -36.52 0.78
C CYS A 10 11.09 -35.54 1.98
N LEU A 11 11.63 -35.92 3.13
CA LEU A 11 11.68 -35.04 4.31
C LEU A 11 12.59 -33.82 4.09
N ILE A 12 13.70 -34.00 3.37
CA ILE A 12 14.61 -32.89 3.04
C ILE A 12 13.98 -31.93 2.01
N ILE A 13 13.27 -32.45 1.00
CA ILE A 13 12.60 -31.60 -0.01
C ILE A 13 11.41 -30.83 0.59
N CYS A 14 10.66 -31.43 1.51
CA CYS A 14 9.58 -30.74 2.21
C CYS A 14 10.08 -29.75 3.28
N GLY A 15 11.26 -29.99 3.86
CA GLY A 15 11.83 -29.14 4.92
C GLY A 15 12.48 -27.85 4.44
N SER A 16 12.75 -27.71 3.13
CA SER A 16 13.46 -26.56 2.56
C SER A 16 12.57 -25.50 1.91
N MET A 17 11.24 -25.65 1.94
CA MET A 17 10.35 -24.54 1.57
C MET A 17 10.15 -23.61 2.76
N VAL A 18 11.21 -22.88 3.11
CA VAL A 18 11.06 -21.65 3.90
C VAL A 18 10.47 -20.64 2.94
N PHE A 19 9.14 -20.57 2.90
CA PHE A 19 8.46 -19.47 2.24
C PHE A 19 8.82 -18.21 3.03
N ALA A 20 9.41 -17.22 2.37
CA ALA A 20 9.48 -15.88 2.92
C ALA A 20 8.01 -15.42 3.11
N GLU A 21 7.57 -15.36 4.36
CA GLU A 21 6.21 -14.94 4.66
C GLU A 21 6.15 -13.41 4.52
N ASN A 22 5.27 -12.90 3.67
CA ASN A 22 5.06 -11.45 3.58
C ASN A 22 4.12 -11.04 4.70
N ILE A 23 4.56 -10.13 5.58
CA ILE A 23 3.78 -9.64 6.71
C ILE A 23 2.88 -8.50 6.22
N PRO A 24 1.54 -8.67 6.18
CA PRO A 24 0.64 -7.62 5.70
C PRO A 24 0.53 -6.48 6.73
N ILE A 25 0.57 -5.26 6.24
CA ILE A 25 0.46 -4.03 7.02
C ILE A 25 -0.60 -3.15 6.36
N THR A 26 -1.74 -2.98 7.04
CA THR A 26 -2.80 -2.10 6.57
C THR A 26 -2.54 -0.66 7.04
N ILE A 27 -2.58 0.28 6.09
CA ILE A 27 -2.30 1.70 6.33
C ILE A 27 -3.43 2.58 5.80
N ILE A 28 -3.66 3.73 6.45
CA ILE A 28 -4.58 4.78 6.01
C ILE A 28 -3.84 6.11 5.89
N PRO A 29 -4.08 6.93 4.85
CA PRO A 29 -3.49 8.26 4.76
C PRO A 29 -3.86 9.14 5.96
N ALA A 30 -2.88 9.84 6.53
CA ALA A 30 -3.08 10.81 7.60
C ALA A 30 -3.08 12.26 7.11
N VAL A 31 -2.70 12.48 5.85
CA VAL A 31 -2.65 13.79 5.19
C VAL A 31 -3.34 13.69 3.83
N LYS A 32 -3.71 14.84 3.27
CA LYS A 32 -4.23 14.92 1.90
C LYS A 32 -3.20 14.37 0.91
N ILE A 33 -3.66 13.62 -0.07
CA ILE A 33 -2.88 13.16 -1.23
C ILE A 33 -3.63 13.62 -2.47
N SER A 34 -2.97 14.37 -3.36
CA SER A 34 -3.69 15.00 -4.47
C SER A 34 -2.79 15.24 -5.68
N THR A 35 -3.35 15.13 -6.89
CA THR A 35 -2.75 15.61 -8.15
C THR A 35 -3.44 16.86 -8.70
N CYS A 36 -4.27 17.55 -7.90
CA CYS A 36 -5.05 18.70 -8.40
C CYS A 36 -4.91 19.98 -7.58
N TYR A 37 -4.86 19.90 -6.25
CA TYR A 37 -4.70 21.07 -5.38
C TYR A 37 -3.76 20.70 -4.24
N ASP A 38 -2.79 21.57 -3.91
CA ASP A 38 -1.71 21.25 -2.97
C ASP A 38 -1.07 19.91 -3.38
N GLU A 39 -0.58 19.89 -4.61
CA GLU A 39 -0.21 18.67 -5.32
C GLU A 39 0.90 17.93 -4.58
N THR A 40 0.75 16.61 -4.56
CA THR A 40 1.78 15.69 -4.11
C THR A 40 2.85 15.61 -5.17
N GLU A 41 4.09 15.89 -4.80
CA GLU A 41 5.23 15.92 -5.71
C GLU A 41 6.17 14.73 -5.47
N VAL A 42 6.97 14.40 -6.49
CA VAL A 42 8.03 13.40 -6.35
C VAL A 42 9.02 13.83 -5.27
N GLY A 43 9.34 12.92 -4.35
CA GLY A 43 10.20 13.18 -3.19
C GLY A 43 9.45 13.58 -1.93
N ASP A 44 8.14 13.82 -2.00
CA ASP A 44 7.32 14.06 -0.82
C ASP A 44 7.30 12.86 0.12
N LYS A 45 7.20 13.16 1.43
CA LYS A 45 7.05 12.16 2.48
C LYS A 45 5.61 12.17 2.99
N ILE A 46 4.82 11.24 2.48
CA ILE A 46 3.41 11.14 2.83
C ILE A 46 3.24 10.31 4.09
N LYS A 47 2.53 10.88 5.07
CA LYS A 47 2.24 10.22 6.34
C LYS A 47 0.99 9.36 6.22
N PHE A 48 1.12 8.11 6.64
CA PHE A 48 0.03 7.17 6.87
C PHE A 48 0.04 6.71 8.33
N ILE A 49 -1.05 6.06 8.74
CA ILE A 49 -1.22 5.45 10.06
C ILE A 49 -1.51 3.96 9.88
N ILE A 50 -0.84 3.13 10.67
CA ILE A 50 -1.08 1.68 10.70
C ILE A 50 -2.40 1.41 11.45
N THR A 51 -3.33 0.68 10.83
CA THR A 51 -4.70 0.54 11.36
C THR A 51 -4.87 -0.61 12.36
N LYS A 52 -3.95 -1.58 12.38
CA LYS A 52 -3.98 -2.78 13.22
C LYS A 52 -2.59 -3.14 13.74
N ASP A 53 -2.52 -3.85 14.86
CA ASP A 53 -1.26 -4.41 15.36
C ASP A 53 -0.68 -5.39 14.33
N VAL A 54 0.62 -5.28 14.07
CA VAL A 54 1.38 -6.13 13.14
C VAL A 54 2.21 -7.09 13.97
N TYR A 55 2.13 -8.37 13.67
CA TYR A 55 2.86 -9.42 14.37
C TYR A 55 3.91 -10.06 13.46
N LYS A 56 5.09 -10.34 14.02
CA LYS A 56 6.19 -11.07 13.36
C LYS A 56 6.59 -12.24 14.24
N HIS A 57 6.54 -13.46 13.71
CA HIS A 57 6.77 -14.70 14.48
C HIS A 57 5.94 -14.78 15.78
N GLY A 58 4.68 -14.35 15.75
CA GLY A 58 3.78 -14.35 16.92
C GLY A 58 4.04 -13.24 17.95
N ASN A 59 5.07 -12.42 17.77
CA ASN A 59 5.38 -11.29 18.65
C ASN A 59 4.88 -9.98 18.04
N LEU A 60 4.39 -9.06 18.88
CA LEU A 60 4.01 -7.73 18.43
C LEU A 60 5.23 -7.02 17.85
N TYR A 61 5.16 -6.65 16.57
CA TYR A 61 6.25 -6.07 15.81
C TYR A 61 6.08 -4.57 15.61
N ILE A 62 4.88 -4.15 15.20
CA ILE A 62 4.50 -2.74 15.07
C ILE A 62 3.12 -2.55 15.68
N LYS A 63 2.99 -1.54 16.54
CA LYS A 63 1.74 -1.24 17.21
C LYS A 63 0.79 -0.50 16.27
N LYS A 64 -0.52 -0.73 16.40
CA LYS A 64 -1.56 0.12 15.83
C LYS A 64 -1.30 1.59 16.15
N ASP A 65 -1.75 2.46 15.25
CA ASP A 65 -1.64 3.92 15.30
C ASP A 65 -0.19 4.44 15.16
N THR A 66 0.77 3.56 14.90
CA THR A 66 2.16 3.94 14.59
C THR A 66 2.20 4.63 13.22
N PRO A 67 2.85 5.80 13.11
CA PRO A 67 3.00 6.50 11.85
C PRO A 67 3.99 5.77 10.93
N ILE A 68 3.63 5.65 9.67
CA ILE A 68 4.46 5.11 8.59
C ILE A 68 4.51 6.12 7.45
N TYR A 69 5.69 6.32 6.86
CA TYR A 69 5.92 7.35 5.86
C TYR A 69 6.31 6.71 4.54
N GLY A 70 5.54 6.97 3.49
CA GLY A 70 5.89 6.60 2.11
C GLY A 70 6.65 7.74 1.45
N LEU A 71 7.70 7.41 0.70
CA LEU A 71 8.35 8.37 -0.20
C LEU A 71 7.66 8.29 -1.56
N VAL A 72 7.29 9.44 -2.13
CA VAL A 72 6.68 9.49 -3.45
C VAL A 72 7.77 9.30 -4.50
N ASP A 73 7.67 8.21 -5.27
CA ASP A 73 8.64 7.83 -6.29
C ASP A 73 8.24 8.29 -7.68
N PHE A 74 6.93 8.45 -7.92
CA PHE A 74 6.38 8.83 -9.21
C PHE A 74 5.05 9.55 -9.05
N VAL A 75 4.84 10.56 -9.89
CA VAL A 75 3.57 11.27 -10.04
C VAL A 75 3.33 11.45 -11.53
N SER A 76 2.13 11.08 -11.98
CA SER A 76 1.59 11.40 -13.29
C SER A 76 0.28 12.14 -13.10
N ASP A 77 0.15 13.26 -13.79
CA ASP A 77 -1.13 13.94 -13.92
C ASP A 77 -2.06 13.09 -14.78
N ASN A 78 -3.36 13.37 -14.69
CA ASN A 78 -4.29 12.79 -15.63
C ASN A 78 -4.09 13.41 -17.03
N GLY A 79 -4.46 12.67 -18.07
CA GLY A 79 -4.59 13.13 -19.46
C GLY A 79 -5.98 12.93 -20.08
N TRP A 80 -6.04 13.08 -21.40
CA TRP A 80 -7.24 12.80 -22.20
C TRP A 80 -7.43 11.29 -22.37
N TYR A 81 -8.63 10.86 -22.78
CA TYR A 81 -8.88 9.46 -23.18
C TYR A 81 -8.47 8.44 -22.11
N TYR A 82 -9.11 8.49 -20.94
CA TYR A 82 -8.88 7.54 -19.84
C TYR A 82 -7.52 7.56 -19.17
N ASP A 83 -6.64 8.49 -19.52
CA ASP A 83 -5.33 8.62 -18.89
C ASP A 83 -5.47 9.18 -17.46
N ASN A 84 -5.53 8.31 -16.46
CA ASN A 84 -5.78 8.70 -15.07
C ASN A 84 -4.48 9.11 -14.39
N ALA A 85 -4.59 10.03 -13.44
CA ALA A 85 -3.49 10.39 -12.58
C ALA A 85 -3.06 9.18 -11.73
N GLN A 86 -1.77 9.14 -11.42
CA GLN A 86 -1.15 8.05 -10.67
C GLN A 86 -0.07 8.60 -9.74
N ILE A 87 -0.07 8.11 -8.50
CA ILE A 87 1.00 8.36 -7.53
C ILE A 87 1.54 7.01 -7.07
N ASP A 88 2.85 6.81 -7.18
CA ASP A 88 3.49 5.58 -6.75
C ASP A 88 4.47 5.79 -5.60
N PHE A 89 4.54 4.77 -4.75
CA PHE A 89 5.49 4.60 -3.66
C PHE A 89 6.18 3.26 -3.86
N LYS A 90 7.48 3.18 -3.61
CA LYS A 90 8.26 1.93 -3.59
C LYS A 90 8.64 1.53 -2.18
N GLU A 91 8.87 2.51 -1.32
CA GLU A 91 9.38 2.31 0.02
C GLU A 91 8.58 3.07 1.08
N PHE A 92 8.44 2.40 2.23
CA PHE A 92 7.84 2.96 3.43
C PHE A 92 8.80 2.84 4.60
N ARG A 93 8.74 3.79 5.54
CA ARG A 93 9.57 3.78 6.75
C ARG A 93 8.72 3.97 8.00
N THR A 94 8.96 3.14 9.00
CA THR A 94 8.25 3.16 10.28
C THR A 94 9.15 2.72 11.42
N LYS A 95 8.65 2.83 12.66
CA LYS A 95 9.33 2.33 13.86
C LYS A 95 8.64 1.08 14.38
N THR A 96 9.42 0.10 14.77
CA THR A 96 8.98 -1.09 15.50
C THR A 96 8.74 -0.76 16.97
N VAL A 97 8.15 -1.70 17.73
CA VAL A 97 7.84 -1.51 19.15
C VAL A 97 9.05 -1.24 20.04
N ASP A 98 10.24 -1.70 19.63
CA ASP A 98 11.53 -1.45 20.29
C ASP A 98 12.15 -0.09 19.88
N GLY A 99 11.50 0.66 19.00
CA GLY A 99 11.95 1.97 18.51
C GLY A 99 12.91 1.92 17.32
N LYS A 100 13.25 0.74 16.79
CA LYS A 100 14.11 0.60 15.60
C LYS A 100 13.40 1.13 14.35
N LEU A 101 14.11 1.93 13.56
CA LEU A 101 13.64 2.37 12.25
C LEU A 101 13.82 1.23 11.24
N ILE A 102 12.75 0.90 10.51
CA ILE A 102 12.75 -0.11 9.46
C ILE A 102 12.31 0.52 8.13
N THR A 103 12.80 -0.06 7.04
CA THR A 103 12.33 0.22 5.67
C THR A 103 11.55 -0.99 5.18
N ILE A 104 10.41 -0.73 4.56
CA ILE A 104 9.51 -1.72 3.96
C ILE A 104 9.48 -1.43 2.47
N THR A 105 10.06 -2.31 1.67
CA THR A 105 10.07 -2.21 0.21
C THR A 105 8.82 -2.89 -0.33
N SER A 106 7.75 -2.12 -0.50
CA SER A 106 6.46 -2.63 -0.95
C SER A 106 5.82 -1.61 -1.88
N PRO A 107 5.78 -1.87 -3.19
CA PRO A 107 5.19 -0.93 -4.13
C PRO A 107 3.70 -0.71 -3.84
N LEU A 108 3.29 0.56 -3.79
CA LEU A 108 1.91 0.99 -3.72
C LEU A 108 1.64 1.96 -4.85
N SER A 109 0.65 1.66 -5.70
CA SER A 109 0.17 2.55 -6.75
C SER A 109 -1.23 3.06 -6.40
N ILE A 110 -1.41 4.37 -6.44
CA ILE A 110 -2.69 5.03 -6.23
C ILE A 110 -3.15 5.62 -7.55
N ASN A 111 -4.15 4.98 -8.17
CA ASN A 111 -4.76 5.44 -9.41
C ASN A 111 -6.03 6.26 -9.15
N GLY A 112 -6.18 7.39 -9.83
CA GLY A 112 -7.32 8.30 -9.66
C GLY A 112 -8.68 7.68 -9.95
N PHE A 113 -8.75 6.69 -10.85
CA PHE A 113 -9.99 5.97 -11.14
C PHE A 113 -10.32 4.92 -10.07
N ASP A 114 -9.32 4.17 -9.61
CA ASP A 114 -9.50 3.09 -8.65
C ASP A 114 -9.99 3.59 -7.28
N ILE A 115 -9.59 4.82 -6.91
CA ILE A 115 -10.02 5.42 -5.64
C ILE A 115 -11.46 5.95 -5.66
N LEU A 116 -12.10 6.07 -6.84
CA LEU A 116 -13.48 6.58 -6.95
C LEU A 116 -14.48 5.73 -6.16
N LYS A 117 -14.24 4.41 -6.07
CA LYS A 117 -15.13 3.48 -5.36
C LYS A 117 -15.28 3.81 -3.87
N TYR A 118 -14.32 4.53 -3.29
CA TYR A 118 -14.34 4.93 -1.88
C TYR A 118 -15.01 6.29 -1.62
N LYS A 119 -15.36 7.05 -2.68
CA LYS A 119 -16.01 8.36 -2.54
C LYS A 119 -17.50 8.21 -2.20
N ASN A 120 -17.98 8.90 -1.16
CA ASN A 120 -19.34 8.71 -0.60
C ASN A 120 -20.55 9.04 -1.52
N LYS A 121 -20.35 9.57 -2.74
CA LYS A 121 -21.46 10.03 -3.61
C LYS A 121 -21.64 9.16 -4.85
N ARG A 122 -22.57 8.20 -4.79
CA ARG A 122 -22.92 7.29 -5.92
C ARG A 122 -23.20 7.99 -7.25
N ILE A 123 -23.83 9.16 -7.24
CA ILE A 123 -24.11 9.93 -8.47
C ILE A 123 -22.84 10.57 -9.03
N ALA A 124 -21.97 11.11 -8.16
CA ALA A 124 -20.68 11.66 -8.57
C ALA A 124 -19.73 10.54 -9.05
N GLN A 125 -19.83 9.34 -8.47
CA GLN A 125 -19.15 8.14 -8.96
C GLN A 125 -19.62 7.81 -10.38
N TYR A 126 -20.93 7.72 -10.63
CA TYR A 126 -21.48 7.42 -11.97
C TYR A 126 -21.07 8.44 -13.04
N ILE A 127 -21.16 9.74 -12.75
CA ILE A 127 -20.68 10.80 -13.65
C ILE A 127 -19.15 10.74 -13.82
N GLY A 128 -18.43 10.39 -12.75
CA GLY A 128 -17.01 10.07 -12.80
C GLY A 128 -16.72 8.96 -13.82
N TYR A 129 -17.40 7.82 -13.68
CA TYR A 129 -17.27 6.66 -14.56
C TYR A 129 -17.63 6.97 -16.02
N CYS A 130 -18.62 7.82 -16.31
CA CYS A 130 -18.94 8.20 -17.68
C CYS A 130 -17.98 9.26 -18.25
N GLY A 131 -17.53 10.22 -17.43
CA GLY A 131 -16.65 11.30 -17.85
C GLY A 131 -15.22 10.87 -18.17
N ILE A 132 -14.82 9.66 -17.74
CA ILE A 132 -13.47 9.12 -18.01
C ILE A 132 -13.18 8.91 -19.51
N LEU A 133 -14.23 8.70 -20.32
CA LEU A 133 -14.18 8.69 -21.78
C LEU A 133 -13.51 9.92 -22.38
N PHE A 134 -13.65 11.07 -21.70
CA PHE A 134 -13.13 12.35 -22.16
C PHE A 134 -11.85 12.73 -21.41
N ARG A 135 -11.82 12.56 -20.08
CA ARG A 135 -10.70 12.98 -19.23
C ARG A 135 -10.48 11.99 -18.10
N GLY A 136 -9.24 11.56 -17.92
CA GLY A 136 -8.89 10.71 -16.79
C GLY A 136 -9.10 11.38 -15.44
N LYS A 137 -9.04 10.58 -14.39
CA LYS A 137 -9.35 11.00 -13.01
C LYS A 137 -8.12 11.40 -12.25
N GLU A 138 -8.27 12.47 -11.47
CA GLU A 138 -7.27 12.89 -10.50
C GLU A 138 -7.19 11.92 -9.33
N VAL A 139 -6.02 11.87 -8.70
CA VAL A 139 -5.92 11.37 -7.34
C VAL A 139 -6.34 12.51 -6.42
N GLU A 140 -7.36 12.29 -5.60
CA GLU A 140 -7.71 13.18 -4.50
C GLU A 140 -8.18 12.33 -3.34
N ILE A 141 -7.42 12.32 -2.25
CA ILE A 141 -7.76 11.63 -1.01
C ILE A 141 -7.73 12.66 0.11
N ILE A 142 -8.85 12.81 0.80
CA ILE A 142 -9.04 13.78 1.87
C ILE A 142 -9.35 13.02 3.17
N PRO A 143 -8.35 12.77 4.03
CA PRO A 143 -8.59 12.23 5.36
C PRO A 143 -9.20 13.30 6.30
N PRO A 144 -10.08 12.91 7.23
CA PRO A 144 -10.57 11.55 7.49
C PRO A 144 -11.86 11.21 6.69
N GLN A 145 -12.29 12.06 5.75
CA GLN A 145 -13.54 11.85 5.00
C GLN A 145 -13.45 10.59 4.12
N ASP A 146 -12.33 10.42 3.42
CA ASP A 146 -12.05 9.26 2.57
C ASP A 146 -11.31 8.20 3.39
N LYS A 147 -12.05 7.21 3.89
CA LYS A 147 -11.51 6.10 4.69
C LYS A 147 -10.94 4.99 3.79
N ILE A 148 -9.89 5.31 3.04
CA ILE A 148 -9.23 4.37 2.12
C ILE A 148 -8.14 3.62 2.89
N GLU A 149 -8.20 2.30 2.88
CA GLU A 149 -7.16 1.42 3.42
C GLU A 149 -6.31 0.87 2.26
N PHE A 150 -5.00 0.90 2.44
CA PHE A 150 -4.03 0.26 1.56
C PHE A 150 -3.30 -0.85 2.31
N GLU A 151 -2.90 -1.89 1.61
CA GLU A 151 -2.14 -3.00 2.15
C GLU A 151 -0.74 -2.99 1.54
N ILE A 152 0.28 -2.97 2.40
CA ILE A 152 1.68 -3.13 2.02
C ILE A 152 2.25 -4.35 2.74
N PHE A 153 3.38 -4.86 2.28
CA PHE A 153 3.97 -6.10 2.78
C PHE A 153 5.39 -5.87 3.26
N ALA A 154 5.67 -6.20 4.52
CA ALA A 154 7.02 -6.26 5.04
C ALA A 154 7.60 -7.66 4.85
N GLU A 155 8.88 -7.73 4.45
CA GLU A 155 9.61 -8.99 4.38
C GLU A 155 9.85 -9.54 5.81
N ASP A 156 9.69 -10.85 5.96
CA ASP A 156 10.02 -11.60 7.18
C ASP A 156 11.52 -11.88 7.30
#